data_AF-A0A081A9D0-F1
#
_entry.id   AF-A0A081A9D0-F1
#
_cell.length_a   1.000
_cell.length_b   1.000
_cell.length_c   1.000
_cell.angle_alpha   90.00
_cell.angle_beta   90.00
_cell.angle_gamma   90.00
#
_symmetry.space_group_name_H-M   'P 1'
#
loop_
_entity.id
_entity.type
_entity.pdbx_description
1 polymer ?
#
loop_
_entity_poly.entity_id
_entity_poly.type
_entity_poly.pdbx_seq_one_letter_code
_entity_poly.pdbx_strand_id
1 'polypeptide(L)'
;MLALSDAQIDETVAVAKEVFQDAAAFGQVDHNLLLSRGVDTDVVSAVEKTWGKRGRSLAAKIAALQTVEMPALTLQKTDWRLHLEMGSSRRSGQSQPTAIFQLELEEEMKGLDVELSHSELRALFLQLNAIQAELDAPPTPSAA
;
A
#
# COMPACT_ATOMS: atom_id res chain seq x y z
N MET A 1 -24.87 -23.56 26.65
CA MET A 1 -24.66 -23.00 25.30
C MET A 1 -24.49 -21.50 25.48
N LEU A 2 -23.29 -20.97 25.25
CA LEU A 2 -23.08 -19.53 25.19
C LEU A 2 -23.69 -19.05 23.87
N ALA A 3 -24.88 -18.45 23.94
CA ALA A 3 -25.49 -17.82 22.77
C ALA A 3 -24.79 -16.46 22.59
N LEU A 4 -23.79 -16.43 21.71
CA LEU A 4 -23.25 -15.16 21.22
C LEU A 4 -24.34 -14.46 20.41
N SER A 5 -24.49 -13.16 20.62
CA SER A 5 -25.33 -12.33 19.74
C SER A 5 -24.66 -12.16 18.38
N ASP A 6 -25.45 -11.88 17.34
CA ASP A 6 -24.93 -11.66 15.98
C ASP A 6 -23.84 -10.59 15.94
N ALA A 7 -24.00 -9.50 16.71
CA ALA A 7 -22.99 -8.44 16.82
C ALA A 7 -21.65 -8.94 17.41
N GLN A 8 -21.68 -9.86 18.37
CA GLN A 8 -20.47 -10.44 18.96
C GLN A 8 -19.79 -11.44 18.00
N ILE A 9 -20.57 -12.11 17.16
CA ILE A 9 -20.04 -12.99 16.11
C ILE A 9 -19.32 -12.14 15.07
N ASP A 10 -19.93 -11.04 14.62
CA ASP A 10 -19.33 -10.13 13.64
C ASP A 10 -18.04 -9.49 14.13
N GLU A 11 -18.02 -9.04 15.39
CA GLU A 11 -16.82 -8.50 16.03
C GLU A 11 -15.70 -9.55 16.12
N THR A 12 -16.04 -10.78 16.48
CA THR A 12 -15.07 -11.89 16.54
C THR A 12 -14.50 -12.21 15.16
N VAL A 13 -15.35 -12.20 14.12
CA VAL A 13 -14.93 -12.43 12.74
C VAL A 13 -14.05 -11.30 12.23
N ALA A 14 -14.36 -10.04 12.58
CA ALA A 14 -13.53 -8.88 12.21
C ALA A 14 -12.13 -9.00 12.80
N VAL A 15 -12.01 -9.30 14.09
CA VAL A 15 -10.71 -9.51 14.76
C VAL A 15 -9.96 -10.69 14.13
N ALA A 16 -10.63 -11.82 13.88
CA ALA A 16 -10.01 -12.97 13.25
C ALA A 16 -9.49 -12.64 11.84
N LYS A 17 -10.21 -11.82 11.08
CA LYS A 17 -9.80 -11.36 9.75
C LYS A 17 -8.52 -10.54 9.81
N GLU A 18 -8.42 -9.58 10.73
CA GLU A 18 -7.21 -8.78 10.93
C GLU A 18 -6.01 -9.68 11.27
N VAL A 19 -6.18 -10.62 12.20
CA VAL A 19 -5.11 -11.55 12.59
C VAL A 19 -4.61 -12.41 11.42
N PHE A 20 -5.51 -12.89 10.55
CA PHE A 20 -5.12 -13.66 9.37
C PHE A 20 -4.56 -12.78 8.23
N GLN A 21 -4.94 -11.51 8.16
CA GLN A 21 -4.33 -10.54 7.24
C GLN A 21 -2.90 -10.23 7.66
N ASP A 22 -2.67 -9.95 8.93
CA ASP A 22 -1.33 -9.77 9.49
C ASP A 22 -0.48 -11.03 9.29
N ALA A 23 -1.04 -12.21 9.57
CA ALA A 23 -0.33 -13.46 9.34
C ALA A 23 0.01 -13.71 7.86
N ALA A 24 -0.82 -13.24 6.93
CA ALA A 24 -0.52 -13.30 5.50
C ALA A 24 0.58 -12.31 5.09
N ALA A 25 0.61 -11.11 5.67
CA ALA A 25 1.65 -10.12 5.42
C ALA A 25 3.02 -10.54 5.99
N PHE A 26 3.04 -11.08 7.22
CA PHE A 26 4.28 -11.42 7.94
C PHE A 26 4.66 -12.91 7.85
N GLY A 27 3.83 -13.74 7.23
CA GLY A 27 4.05 -15.18 7.04
C GLY A 27 3.76 -16.06 8.28
N GLN A 28 3.46 -15.46 9.43
CA GLN A 28 3.21 -16.14 10.70
C GLN A 28 2.21 -15.37 11.57
N VAL A 29 1.51 -16.09 12.44
CA VAL A 29 0.65 -15.50 13.46
C VAL A 29 1.53 -14.99 14.60
N ASP A 30 1.33 -13.74 15.02
CA ASP A 30 2.07 -13.15 16.13
C ASP A 30 1.48 -13.59 17.48
N HIS A 31 2.10 -14.63 18.05
CA HIS A 31 1.75 -15.20 19.35
C HIS A 31 1.76 -14.16 20.48
N ASN A 32 2.82 -13.37 20.55
CA ASN A 32 3.08 -12.45 21.65
C ASN A 32 2.11 -11.26 21.61
N LEU A 33 1.80 -10.78 20.40
CA LEU A 33 0.80 -9.74 20.20
C LEU A 33 -0.58 -10.20 20.67
N LEU A 34 -1.00 -11.41 20.34
CA LEU A 34 -2.31 -11.92 20.75
C LEU A 34 -2.42 -12.11 22.27
N LEU A 35 -1.38 -12.64 22.91
CA LEU A 35 -1.32 -12.73 24.37
C LEU A 35 -1.34 -11.35 25.03
N SER A 36 -0.61 -10.36 24.48
CA SER A 36 -0.60 -8.98 25.00
C SER A 36 -1.97 -8.30 24.91
N ARG A 37 -2.83 -8.74 23.98
CA ARG A 37 -4.22 -8.30 23.82
C ARG A 37 -5.20 -9.08 24.69
N GLY A 38 -4.72 -10.01 25.52
CA GLY A 38 -5.54 -10.79 26.44
C GLY A 38 -6.25 -11.98 25.81
N VAL A 39 -5.81 -12.44 24.64
CA VAL A 39 -6.33 -13.67 24.02
C VAL A 39 -5.79 -14.88 24.78
N ASP A 40 -6.67 -15.86 25.04
CA ASP A 40 -6.30 -17.09 25.73
C ASP A 40 -5.28 -17.91 24.92
N THR A 41 -4.28 -18.49 25.59
CA THR A 41 -3.24 -19.33 25.01
C THR A 41 -3.79 -20.48 24.15
N ASP A 42 -4.92 -21.08 24.55
CA ASP A 42 -5.56 -22.15 23.79
C ASP A 42 -6.14 -21.65 22.46
N VAL A 43 -6.69 -20.43 22.47
CA VAL A 43 -7.22 -19.76 21.27
C VAL A 43 -6.07 -19.38 20.34
N VAL A 44 -4.97 -18.82 20.87
CA VAL A 44 -3.77 -18.52 20.08
C VAL A 44 -3.22 -19.78 19.42
N SER A 45 -3.09 -20.88 20.18
CA SER A 45 -2.63 -22.17 19.64
C SER A 45 -3.56 -22.71 18.54
N ALA A 46 -4.88 -22.53 18.69
CA ALA A 46 -5.84 -22.93 17.67
C ALA A 46 -5.71 -22.10 16.38
N VAL A 47 -5.48 -20.78 16.49
CA VAL A 47 -5.26 -19.88 15.36
C VAL A 47 -3.96 -20.23 14.64
N GLU A 48 -2.85 -20.43 15.35
CA GLU A 48 -1.56 -20.86 14.79
C GLU A 48 -1.67 -22.19 14.03
N LYS A 49 -2.34 -23.18 14.64
CA LYS A 49 -2.59 -24.48 13.98
C LYS A 49 -3.42 -24.31 12.72
N THR A 50 -4.40 -23.41 12.73
CA THR A 50 -5.25 -23.14 11.55
C THR A 50 -4.47 -22.45 10.45
N TRP A 51 -3.62 -21.48 10.80
CA TRP A 51 -2.68 -20.83 9.88
C TRP A 51 -1.72 -21.84 9.25
N GLY A 52 -1.07 -22.67 10.06
CA GLY A 52 -0.12 -23.67 9.59
C GLY A 52 -0.75 -24.75 8.69
N LYS A 53 -1.96 -25.21 9.02
CA LYS A 53 -2.64 -26.28 8.26
C LYS A 53 -3.24 -25.81 6.93
N ARG A 54 -3.82 -24.61 6.90
CA ARG A 54 -4.62 -24.14 5.74
C ARG A 54 -4.26 -22.73 5.30
N GLY A 55 -4.06 -21.82 6.25
CA GLY A 55 -3.78 -20.41 5.97
C GLY A 55 -2.55 -20.20 5.10
N ARG A 56 -1.42 -20.82 5.44
CA ARG A 56 -0.16 -20.68 4.68
C ARG A 56 -0.26 -21.18 3.23
N SER A 57 -0.90 -22.34 3.02
CA SER A 57 -1.08 -22.88 1.67
C SER A 57 -2.06 -22.04 0.85
N LEU A 58 -3.12 -21.53 1.47
CA LEU A 58 -4.08 -20.65 0.81
C LEU A 58 -3.45 -19.30 0.46
N ALA A 59 -2.70 -18.69 1.38
CA ALA A 59 -1.97 -17.45 1.14
C ALA A 59 -0.95 -17.61 0.01
N ALA A 60 -0.20 -18.73 -0.01
CA ALA A 60 0.71 -19.03 -1.11
C ALA A 60 -0.02 -19.21 -2.45
N LYS A 61 -1.21 -19.82 -2.48
CA LYS A 61 -2.04 -19.94 -3.69
C LYS A 61 -2.59 -18.58 -4.13
N ILE A 62 -3.02 -17.74 -3.20
CA ILE A 62 -3.48 -16.37 -3.50
C ILE A 62 -2.32 -15.53 -4.04
N ALA A 63 -1.15 -15.58 -3.40
CA ALA A 63 0.05 -14.91 -3.88
C ALA A 63 0.46 -15.42 -5.27
N ALA A 64 0.39 -16.74 -5.52
CA ALA A 64 0.67 -17.33 -6.84
C ALA A 64 -0.37 -16.95 -7.91
N LEU A 65 -1.62 -16.67 -7.51
CA LEU A 65 -2.65 -16.15 -8.40
C LEU A 65 -2.51 -14.63 -8.63
N GLN A 66 -2.02 -13.90 -7.63
CA GLN A 66 -1.69 -12.47 -7.70
C GLN A 66 -0.37 -12.19 -8.42
N THR A 67 0.51 -13.19 -8.59
CA THR A 67 1.69 -13.07 -9.48
C THR A 67 1.32 -13.06 -10.98
N VAL A 68 0.03 -13.13 -11.32
CA VAL A 68 -0.44 -12.78 -12.66
C VAL A 68 -0.74 -11.27 -12.66
N GLU A 69 0.08 -10.55 -13.43
CA GLU A 69 -0.06 -9.14 -13.85
C GLU A 69 0.18 -8.05 -12.80
N MET A 70 1.46 -7.75 -12.57
CA MET A 70 2.03 -6.43 -12.89
C MET A 70 3.55 -6.58 -12.82
N PRO A 71 4.27 -6.67 -13.96
CA PRO A 71 5.71 -6.43 -13.91
C PRO A 71 5.92 -5.07 -13.25
N ALA A 72 6.95 -4.96 -12.41
CA ALA A 72 7.26 -3.70 -11.76
C ALA A 72 7.44 -2.64 -12.86
N LEU A 73 6.47 -1.73 -12.98
CA LEU A 73 6.49 -0.68 -13.99
C LEU A 73 7.71 0.19 -13.73
N THR A 74 8.76 -0.03 -14.51
CA THR A 74 10.00 0.73 -14.43
C THR A 74 9.81 2.01 -15.24
N LEU A 75 9.98 3.13 -14.56
CA LEU A 75 10.03 4.44 -15.21
C LEU A 75 11.36 4.56 -15.96
N GLN A 76 11.30 4.50 -17.28
CA GLN A 76 12.47 4.53 -18.16
C GLN A 76 12.93 5.96 -18.43
N LYS A 77 11.97 6.86 -18.63
CA LYS A 77 12.25 8.25 -18.98
C LYS A 77 11.21 9.17 -18.37
N THR A 78 11.68 10.36 -18.01
CA THR A 78 10.83 11.47 -17.57
C THR A 78 11.24 12.72 -18.33
N ASP A 79 10.34 13.23 -19.16
CA ASP A 79 10.45 14.56 -19.77
C ASP A 79 9.44 15.49 -19.10
N TRP A 80 9.69 16.80 -19.10
CA TRP A 80 8.73 17.77 -18.58
C TRP A 80 8.70 19.04 -19.42
N ARG A 81 7.54 19.70 -19.44
CA ARG A 81 7.33 20.99 -20.11
C ARG A 81 6.46 21.88 -19.23
N LEU A 82 6.83 23.15 -19.11
CA LEU A 82 6.01 24.14 -18.44
C LEU A 82 5.09 24.83 -19.45
N HIS A 83 3.80 24.64 -19.30
CA HIS A 83 2.78 25.35 -20.06
C HIS A 83 2.28 26.54 -19.24
N LEU A 84 2.37 27.73 -19.82
CA LEU A 84 1.83 28.96 -19.24
C LEU A 84 0.60 29.36 -20.05
N GLU A 85 -0.59 29.06 -19.54
CA GLU A 85 -1.82 29.56 -20.17
C GLU A 85 -2.02 31.03 -19.80
N MET A 86 -1.93 31.91 -20.80
CA MET A 86 -2.21 33.34 -20.65
C MET A 86 -3.73 33.52 -20.65
N GLY A 87 -4.31 33.70 -19.45
CA GLY A 87 -5.75 33.79 -19.25
C GLY A 87 -6.43 34.80 -20.20
N SER A 88 -7.43 34.29 -20.93
CA SER A 88 -8.34 35.08 -21.75
C SER A 88 -9.14 36.08 -20.91
N SER A 89 -9.27 37.30 -21.43
CA SER A 89 -9.74 38.50 -20.76
C SER A 89 -11.11 38.38 -20.07
N ARG A 90 -11.12 38.52 -18.73
CA ARG A 90 -11.93 39.48 -17.96
C ARG A 90 -11.66 39.28 -16.46
N ARG A 91 -10.86 40.18 -15.87
CA ARG A 91 -10.64 40.35 -14.43
C ARG A 91 -9.81 39.28 -13.68
N SER A 92 -8.65 38.92 -14.20
CA SER A 92 -7.40 38.74 -13.42
C SER A 92 -6.34 38.22 -14.39
N GLY A 93 -5.40 39.07 -14.81
CA GLY A 93 -4.30 38.69 -15.70
C GLY A 93 -3.24 37.84 -15.00
N GLN A 94 -3.65 36.80 -14.27
CA GLN A 94 -2.74 35.83 -13.66
C GLN A 94 -2.68 34.62 -14.58
N SER A 95 -1.55 34.48 -15.28
CA SER A 95 -1.17 33.24 -15.92
C SER A 95 -1.09 32.15 -14.84
N GLN A 96 -1.82 31.05 -15.03
CA GLN A 96 -1.67 29.88 -14.16
C GLN A 96 -0.64 28.94 -14.82
N PRO A 97 0.53 28.75 -14.20
CA PRO A 97 1.52 27.80 -14.69
C PRO A 97 1.05 26.37 -14.42
N THR A 98 1.09 25.54 -15.47
CA THR A 98 0.84 24.10 -15.41
C THR A 98 2.07 23.37 -15.93
N ALA A 99 2.55 22.38 -15.20
CA ALA A 99 3.64 21.51 -15.64
C ALA A 99 3.06 20.23 -16.24
N ILE A 100 3.57 19.80 -17.39
CA ILE A 100 3.21 18.55 -18.04
C ILE A 100 4.41 17.62 -17.95
N PHE A 101 4.26 16.49 -17.26
CA PHE A 101 5.25 15.43 -17.16
C PHE A 101 4.91 14.33 -18.15
N GLN A 102 5.87 13.91 -18.95
CA GLN A 102 5.75 12.80 -19.89
C GLN A 102 6.57 11.63 -19.33
N LEU A 103 5.88 10.59 -18.90
CA LEU A 103 6.46 9.43 -18.23
C LEU A 103 6.43 8.24 -19.18
N GLU A 104 7.61 7.73 -19.54
CA GLU A 104 7.75 6.53 -20.37
C GLU A 104 7.98 5.32 -19.45
N LEU A 105 7.08 4.34 -19.52
CA LEU A 105 7.13 3.11 -18.74
C LEU A 105 7.63 1.96 -19.63
N GLU A 106 8.38 1.01 -19.06
CA GLU A 106 8.77 -0.21 -19.76
C GLU A 106 7.57 -1.17 -19.84
N GLU A 107 7.31 -1.68 -21.04
CA GLU A 107 6.11 -2.39 -21.52
C GLU A 107 4.90 -1.53 -21.87
N GLU A 108 4.48 -1.65 -23.16
CA GLU A 108 3.21 -1.36 -23.88
C GLU A 108 2.25 -0.23 -23.46
N MET A 109 2.42 0.41 -22.31
CA MET A 109 1.73 1.61 -21.90
C MET A 109 2.34 2.79 -22.64
N LYS A 110 1.63 3.24 -23.68
CA LYS A 110 1.81 4.53 -24.32
C LYS A 110 2.07 5.59 -23.24
N GLY A 111 3.12 6.39 -23.42
CA GLY A 111 3.61 7.36 -22.44
C GLY A 111 2.50 8.11 -21.71
N LEU A 112 2.63 8.20 -20.40
CA LEU A 112 1.67 8.82 -19.50
C LEU A 112 2.00 10.32 -19.39
N ASP A 113 1.13 11.15 -19.94
CA ASP A 113 1.18 12.60 -19.76
C ASP A 113 0.38 12.99 -18.50
N VAL A 114 1.04 13.62 -17.53
CA VAL A 114 0.44 14.09 -16.28
C VAL A 114 0.56 15.61 -16.21
N GLU A 115 -0.58 16.30 -16.13
CA GLU A 115 -0.62 17.74 -15.93
C GLU A 115 -0.78 18.08 -14.44
N LEU A 116 0.09 18.95 -13.92
CA LEU A 116 0.13 19.33 -12.51
C LEU A 116 0.13 20.85 -12.37
N SER A 117 -0.74 21.36 -11.50
CA SER A 117 -0.68 22.73 -11.01
C SER A 117 0.56 22.95 -10.13
N HIS A 118 0.88 24.21 -9.83
CA HIS A 118 1.99 24.55 -8.93
C HIS A 118 1.88 23.87 -7.56
N SER A 119 0.69 23.84 -6.96
CA SER A 119 0.44 23.19 -5.66
C SER A 119 0.68 21.69 -5.71
N GLU A 120 0.24 21.04 -6.78
CA GLU A 120 0.39 19.59 -6.97
C GLU A 120 1.84 19.22 -7.25
N LEU A 121 2.56 20.01 -8.05
CA LEU A 121 3.99 19.82 -8.29
C LEU A 121 4.78 19.94 -6.99
N ARG A 122 4.47 20.94 -6.15
CA ARG A 122 5.10 21.09 -4.84
C ARG A 122 4.79 19.91 -3.91
N ALA A 123 3.56 19.41 -3.92
CA ALA A 123 3.18 18.23 -3.14
C ALA A 123 3.94 16.98 -3.61
N LEU A 124 4.01 16.75 -4.92
CA LEU A 124 4.75 15.64 -5.52
C LEU A 124 6.23 15.69 -5.14
N PHE A 125 6.86 16.86 -5.22
CA PHE A 125 8.26 17.04 -4.80
C PHE A 125 8.49 16.66 -3.33
N LEU A 126 7.60 17.05 -2.42
CA LEU A 126 7.71 16.70 -1.01
C LEU A 126 7.55 15.19 -0.78
N GLN A 127 6.63 14.55 -1.51
CA GLN A 127 6.44 13.10 -1.43
C GLN A 127 7.66 12.33 -1.94
N LEU A 128 8.24 12.74 -3.08
CA LEU A 128 9.45 12.11 -3.62
C LEU A 128 10.64 12.23 -2.65
N ASN A 129 10.79 13.37 -1.98
CA ASN A 129 11.85 13.53 -0.97
C ASN A 129 11.62 12.65 0.27
N ALA A 130 10.37 12.46 0.69
CA ALA A 130 10.06 11.56 1.80
C ALA A 130 10.42 10.11 1.44
N ILE A 131 10.04 9.67 0.24
CA ILE A 131 10.41 8.34 -0.29
C ILE A 131 11.93 8.20 -0.38
N GLN A 132 12.64 9.22 -0.90
CA GLN A 132 14.10 9.21 -0.96
C GLN A 132 14.73 9.09 0.43
N ALA A 133 14.22 9.81 1.43
CA ALA A 133 14.70 9.73 2.80
C ALA A 133 14.48 8.34 3.44
N GLU A 134 13.38 7.65 3.09
CA GLU A 134 13.13 6.27 3.52
C GLU A 134 14.08 5.28 2.83
N LEU A 135 14.39 5.47 1.54
CA LEU A 135 15.33 4.63 0.79
C LEU A 135 16.79 4.84 1.23
N ASP A 136 17.16 6.05 1.59
CA ASP A 136 18.50 6.40 2.08
C ASP A 136 18.71 6.01 3.55
N ALA A 137 17.64 5.66 4.28
CA ALA A 137 17.77 5.17 5.64
C ALA A 137 18.54 3.83 5.61
N PRO A 138 19.57 3.66 6.46
CA PRO A 138 20.30 2.40 6.52
C PRO A 138 19.31 1.27 6.85
N PRO A 139 19.51 0.05 6.29
CA PRO A 139 18.65 -1.08 6.61
C PRO A 139 18.68 -1.26 8.12
N THR A 140 17.53 -1.04 8.76
CA THR A 140 17.37 -1.21 10.20
C THR A 140 17.89 -2.61 10.51
N PRO A 141 18.93 -2.77 11.35
CA PRO A 141 19.42 -4.09 11.70
C PRO A 141 18.24 -4.84 12.32
N SER A 142 17.81 -5.91 11.66
CA SER A 142 16.83 -6.85 12.21
C SER A 142 17.33 -7.25 13.58
N ALA A 143 16.61 -6.82 14.63
CA ALA A 143 16.95 -7.16 15.99
C ALA A 143 16.90 -8.69 16.13
N ALA A 144 18.03 -9.23 16.59
CA ALA A 144 18.34 -10.54 17.19
C ALA A 144 17.35 -11.71 17.01
#